data_AF-H0I2U7-F1
#
_entry.id   AF-H0I2U7-F1
#
_cell.length_a   1.000
_cell.length_b   1.000
_cell.length_c   1.000
_cell.angle_alpha   90.00
_cell.angle_beta   90.00
_cell.angle_gamma   90.00
#
_symmetry.space_group_name_H-M   'P 1'
#
loop_
_entity.id
_entity.type
_entity.pdbx_description
1 polymer ?
#
loop_
_entity_poly.entity_id
_entity_poly.type
_entity_poly.pdbx_seq_one_letter_code
_entity_poly.pdbx_strand_id
1 'polypeptide(L)'
;MVLIEFPTPEMRAVGIVTRIFPATEDREELAAVYVATTPNPTSGFVEIVPTSRLVWLDWTKNDAIAFIVSGGAMAPDNIRLKNTRNSFDPFK
;
A
#
# COMPACT_ATOMS: atom_id res chain seq x y z
N MET A 1 -1.45 1.87 -6.21
CA MET A 1 -1.23 2.12 -4.77
C MET A 1 -1.46 0.81 -4.01
N VAL A 2 -1.06 0.70 -2.74
CA VAL A 2 -1.30 -0.51 -1.94
C VAL A 2 -1.83 -0.17 -0.56
N LEU A 3 -2.55 -1.11 0.05
CA LEU A 3 -2.74 -1.16 1.49
C LEU A 3 -1.77 -2.18 2.09
N ILE A 4 -1.18 -1.82 3.22
CA ILE A 4 -0.36 -2.70 4.05
C ILE A 4 -0.94 -2.80 5.45
N GLU A 5 -0.63 -3.88 6.15
CA GLU A 5 -0.97 -4.06 7.55
C GLU A 5 0.00 -3.25 8.41
N PHE A 6 -0.51 -2.20 9.05
CA PHE A 6 0.30 -1.31 9.91
C PHE A 6 -0.60 -0.46 10.83
N PRO A 7 -0.24 -0.28 12.12
CA PRO A 7 0.83 -0.98 12.84
C PRO A 7 0.45 -2.40 13.26
N THR A 8 -0.82 -2.80 13.12
CA THR A 8 -1.31 -4.16 13.47
C THR A 8 -1.96 -4.85 12.27
N PRO A 9 -2.12 -6.20 12.30
CA PRO A 9 -2.79 -6.96 11.25
C PRO A 9 -4.25 -6.55 10.97
N GLU A 10 -4.93 -5.95 11.94
CA GLU A 10 -6.33 -5.50 11.84
C GLU A 10 -6.45 -4.12 11.16
N MET A 11 -5.36 -3.38 11.03
CA MET A 11 -5.32 -2.03 10.49
C MET A 11 -4.76 -2.01 9.07
N ARG A 12 -5.01 -0.92 8.35
CA ARG A 12 -4.43 -0.70 7.02
C ARG A 12 -3.85 0.71 6.89
N ALA A 13 -2.67 0.80 6.30
CA ALA A 13 -2.07 2.06 5.86
C ALA A 13 -2.01 2.09 4.33
N VAL A 14 -2.26 3.26 3.74
CA VAL A 14 -2.06 3.50 2.31
C VAL A 14 -0.58 3.71 2.06
N GLY A 15 -0.05 3.02 1.06
CA GLY A 15 1.35 3.08 0.69
C GLY A 15 1.59 3.07 -0.81
N ILE A 16 2.81 3.47 -1.18
CA ILE A 16 3.31 3.51 -2.56
C ILE A 16 4.46 2.51 -2.66
N VAL A 17 4.31 1.48 -3.50
CA VAL A 17 5.42 0.58 -3.82
C VAL A 17 6.46 1.37 -4.61
N THR A 18 7.67 1.49 -4.06
CA THR A 18 8.79 2.18 -4.70
C THR A 18 9.76 1.21 -5.36
N ARG A 19 9.86 -0.02 -4.84
CA ARG A 19 10.72 -1.08 -5.37
C ARG A 19 10.20 -2.46 -4.95
N ILE A 20 10.41 -3.45 -5.81
CA ILE A 20 10.25 -4.88 -5.51
C ILE A 20 11.63 -5.55 -5.62
N PHE A 21 11.96 -6.45 -4.71
CA PHE A 21 13.22 -7.19 -4.69
C PHE A 21 13.04 -8.56 -4.03
N PRO A 22 13.82 -9.58 -4.44
CA PRO A 22 13.75 -10.89 -3.81
C PRO A 22 14.44 -10.90 -2.45
N ALA A 23 13.86 -11.61 -1.48
CA ALA A 23 14.51 -12.00 -0.25
C ALA A 23 15.63 -13.01 -0.52
N THR A 24 16.70 -12.94 0.28
CA THR A 24 17.90 -13.78 0.07
C THR A 24 17.73 -15.22 0.57
N GLU A 25 16.86 -15.45 1.54
CA GLU A 25 16.76 -16.71 2.28
C GLU A 25 15.80 -17.71 1.62
N ASP A 26 14.62 -17.23 1.21
CA ASP A 26 13.50 -18.04 0.73
C ASP A 26 13.00 -17.64 -0.68
N ARG A 27 13.65 -16.65 -1.31
CA ARG A 27 13.25 -16.07 -2.61
C ARG A 27 11.82 -15.51 -2.62
N GLU A 28 11.23 -15.19 -1.46
CA GLU A 28 9.97 -14.45 -1.44
C GLU A 28 10.18 -13.04 -2.04
N GLU A 29 9.22 -12.54 -2.82
CA GLU A 29 9.28 -11.16 -3.28
C GLU A 29 8.86 -10.20 -2.16
N LEU A 30 9.73 -9.22 -1.89
CA LEU A 30 9.51 -8.15 -0.93
C LEU A 30 9.29 -6.83 -1.68
N ALA A 31 8.44 -5.98 -1.13
CA ALA A 31 8.23 -4.62 -1.60
C ALA A 31 8.71 -3.61 -0.55
N ALA A 32 9.47 -2.60 -1.00
CA ALA A 32 9.62 -1.37 -0.26
C ALA A 32 8.39 -0.49 -0.49
N VAL A 33 7.65 -0.20 0.57
CA VAL A 33 6.41 0.57 0.54
C VAL A 33 6.62 1.86 1.33
N TYR A 34 6.58 2.99 0.63
CA TYR A 34 6.57 4.29 1.29
C TYR A 34 5.18 4.60 1.83
N VAL A 35 5.09 4.87 3.13
CA VAL A 35 3.87 5.28 3.84
C VAL A 35 4.07 6.71 4.32
N ALA A 36 3.38 7.65 3.69
CA ALA A 36 3.44 9.06 4.07
C ALA A 36 2.64 9.32 5.36
N THR A 37 3.08 10.29 6.14
CA THR A 37 2.28 10.81 7.25
C THR A 37 1.21 11.79 6.74
N THR A 38 0.08 11.82 7.43
CA THR A 38 -1.03 12.73 7.14
C THR A 38 -1.05 13.89 8.14
N PRO A 39 -1.58 15.08 7.78
CA PRO A 39 -2.03 15.50 6.45
C PRO A 39 -0.90 15.99 5.56
N ASN A 40 0.32 16.13 6.09
CA ASN A 40 1.44 16.68 5.35
C ASN A 40 2.42 15.56 4.96
N PRO A 41 2.45 15.09 3.70
CA PRO A 41 3.29 13.98 3.25
C PRO A 41 4.76 14.38 3.06
N THR A 42 5.31 15.19 3.98
CA THR A 42 6.73 15.56 4.01
C THR A 42 7.57 14.47 4.69
N SER A 43 6.99 13.72 5.62
CA SER A 43 7.64 12.62 6.33
C SER A 43 6.89 11.31 6.13
N GLY A 44 7.51 10.20 6.53
CA GLY A 44 6.92 8.87 6.39
C GLY A 44 7.87 7.76 6.81
N PHE A 45 7.41 6.55 6.61
CA PHE A 45 8.17 5.33 6.84
C PHE A 45 8.35 4.58 5.51
N VAL A 46 9.39 3.76 5.44
CA VAL A 46 9.50 2.72 4.41
C VAL A 46 9.31 1.39 5.12
N GLU A 47 8.23 0.71 4.77
CA GLU A 47 7.93 -0.63 5.26
C GLU A 47 8.42 -1.65 4.24
N ILE A 48 9.07 -2.71 4.70
CA ILE A 48 9.43 -3.86 3.85
C ILE A 48 8.38 -4.93 4.07
N VAL A 49 7.58 -5.20 3.03
CA VAL A 49 6.39 -6.06 3.14
C VAL A 49 6.46 -7.16 2.10
N PRO A 50 6.19 -8.43 2.45
CA PRO A 50 5.97 -9.47 1.47
C PRO A 50 4.91 -9.08 0.44
N THR A 51 5.19 -9.24 -0.85
CA THR A 51 4.24 -8.87 -1.92
C THR A 51 2.92 -9.63 -1.79
N SER A 52 2.97 -10.85 -1.24
CA SER A 52 1.85 -11.72 -0.91
C SER A 52 0.85 -11.08 0.08
N ARG A 53 1.28 -10.10 0.87
CA ARG A 53 0.46 -9.39 1.86
C ARG A 53 -0.02 -8.01 1.41
N LEU A 54 0.40 -7.55 0.23
CA LEU A 54 -0.07 -6.28 -0.33
C LEU A 54 -1.49 -6.42 -0.85
N VAL A 55 -2.34 -5.44 -0.54
CA VAL A 55 -3.65 -5.31 -1.18
C VAL A 55 -3.59 -4.17 -2.18
N TRP A 56 -3.69 -4.50 -3.46
CA TRP A 56 -3.57 -3.51 -4.53
C TRP A 56 -4.82 -2.65 -4.61
N LEU A 57 -4.59 -1.34 -4.71
CA LEU A 57 -5.63 -0.34 -4.91
C LEU A 57 -5.56 0.18 -6.35
N ASP A 58 -6.72 0.17 -7.01
CA ASP A 58 -6.97 0.85 -8.27
C ASP A 58 -7.24 2.35 -8.01
N TRP A 59 -6.30 2.99 -7.32
CA TRP A 59 -6.34 4.42 -7.04
C TRP A 59 -5.37 5.13 -7.96
N THR A 60 -5.81 6.27 -8.50
CA THR A 60 -4.89 7.21 -9.15
C THR A 60 -3.94 7.81 -8.12
N LYS A 61 -2.87 8.45 -8.59
CA LYS A 61 -1.97 9.22 -7.69
C LYS A 61 -2.72 10.34 -6.96
N ASN A 62 -3.67 10.98 -7.65
CA ASN A 62 -4.45 12.07 -7.09
C ASN A 62 -5.39 11.60 -5.97
N ASP A 63 -6.02 10.43 -6.12
CA ASP A 63 -6.89 9.85 -5.07
C ASP A 63 -6.08 9.59 -3.80
N ALA A 64 -4.89 9.01 -3.93
CA ALA A 64 -4.02 8.76 -2.80
C ALA A 64 -3.53 10.04 -2.12
N ILE A 65 -3.11 11.05 -2.90
CA ILE A 65 -2.68 12.34 -2.35
C ILE A 65 -3.84 13.03 -1.64
N ALA A 66 -5.05 13.05 -2.24
CA ALA A 66 -6.23 13.62 -1.62
C ALA A 66 -6.57 12.91 -0.30
N PHE A 67 -6.49 11.58 -0.27
CA PHE A 67 -6.70 10.79 0.95
C PHE A 67 -5.68 11.13 2.03
N ILE A 68 -4.39 11.18 1.68
CA ILE A 68 -3.31 11.49 2.63
C ILE A 68 -3.44 12.93 3.15
N VAL A 69 -3.62 13.90 2.26
CA VAL A 69 -3.66 15.33 2.62
C VAL A 69 -4.92 15.69 3.42
N SER A 70 -6.03 15.00 3.17
CA SER A 70 -7.26 15.18 3.92
C SER A 70 -7.27 14.44 5.27
N GLY A 71 -6.23 13.66 5.60
CA GLY A 71 -6.23 12.81 6.79
C GLY A 71 -7.27 11.68 6.74
N GLY A 72 -7.58 11.19 5.53
CA GLY A 72 -8.54 10.13 5.27
C GLY A 72 -9.99 10.59 5.05
N ALA A 73 -10.27 11.90 5.10
CA ALA A 73 -11.62 12.42 4.90
C ALA A 73 -12.07 12.40 3.41
N MET A 74 -11.13 12.49 2.48
CA MET A 74 -11.38 12.37 1.04
C MET A 74 -10.93 11.00 0.57
N ALA A 75 -11.87 10.08 0.40
CA ALA A 75 -11.62 8.72 -0.08
C ALA A 75 -12.62 8.37 -1.17
N PRO A 76 -12.30 7.41 -2.06
CA PRO A 76 -13.34 6.75 -2.85
C PRO A 76 -14.36 6.05 -1.94
N ASP A 77 -15.60 5.93 -2.41
CA ASP A 77 -16.75 5.45 -1.62
C ASP A 77 -16.56 4.04 -1.02
N ASN A 78 -15.64 3.26 -1.58
CA ASN A 78 -15.32 1.92 -1.08
C ASN A 78 -13.81 1.65 -1.11
N ILE A 79 -13.37 0.85 -0.14
CA ILE A 79 -12.01 0.34 -0.03
C ILE A 79 -12.10 -1.18 0.16
N ARG A 80 -11.40 -1.93 -0.69
CA ARG A 80 -11.28 -3.39 -0.54
C ARG A 80 -10.06 -3.69 0.33
N LEU A 81 -10.29 -4.34 1.47
CA LEU A 81 -9.23 -4.65 2.45
C LEU A 81 -8.53 -6.00 2.22
N LYS A 82 -8.98 -6.79 1.24
CA LYS A 82 -8.44 -8.13 0.92
C LYS A 82 -8.38 -8.33 -0.58
N ASN A 83 -7.31 -8.95 -1.07
CA ASN A 83 -7.27 -9.48 -2.43
C ASN A 83 -8.25 -10.65 -2.52
N THR A 84 -9.28 -10.54 -3.36
CA THR A 84 -10.00 -11.73 -3.81
C THR A 84 -9.08 -12.46 -4.78
N ARG A 85 -9.01 -13.79 -4.67
CA ARG A 85 -7.97 -14.67 -5.22
C ARG A 85 -7.82 -14.69 -6.75
N ASN A 86 -8.34 -13.71 -7.51
CA ASN A 86 -8.55 -13.85 -8.94
C ASN A 86 -8.47 -12.59 -9.84
N SER A 87 -7.84 -11.47 -9.48
CA SER A 87 -7.80 -10.35 -10.44
C SER A 87 -6.75 -9.24 -10.26
N PHE A 88 -5.54 -9.49 -9.77
CA PHE A 88 -4.47 -8.49 -9.93
C PHE A 88 -3.13 -9.17 -10.23
N ASP A 89 -2.83 -9.25 -11.52
CA ASP A 89 -1.48 -9.48 -12.03
C ASP A 89 -0.95 -8.11 -12.49
N PRO A 90 -0.01 -7.48 -11.77
CA PRO A 90 0.54 -6.19 -12.18
C PRO A 90 1.45 -6.29 -13.42
N PHE A 91 1.64 -7.51 -13.96
CA PHE A 91 2.48 -7.82 -15.11
C PHE A 91 1.73 -8.56 -16.24
N LYS A 92 0.38 -8.56 -16.22
CA LYS A 92 -0.45 -8.96 -17.37
C LYS A 92 -1.12 -7.77 -18.03
#